data_AF-A0A0G1NDC3-F1
#
_entry.id   AF-A0A0G1NDC3-F1
#
_cell.length_a   1.000
_cell.length_b   1.000
_cell.length_c   1.000
_cell.angle_alpha   90.00
_cell.angle_beta   90.00
_cell.angle_gamma   90.00
#
_symmetry.space_group_name_H-M   'P 1'
#
loop_
_entity.id
_entity.type
_entity.pdbx_description
1 polymer ?
#
loop_
_entity_poly.entity_id
_entity_poly.type
_entity_poly.pdbx_seq_one_letter_code
_entity_poly.pdbx_strand_id
1 'polypeptide(L)'
;MAWLTALVTVLRNFLAPLPHLPTKILRPLVPYLSWYVFLRGLVQVITGLRDISWGLRYRTLPYILATLINVPPWLYVLAGALSIAVGVLYFKAFAPLADERRRASGWQAWATAAAALTLVKLYNVILIHHSVLWFTLTFLVGWYLIFQFERVINPKTTANHQRSSRRHPKQKPRSPKLPKTQV
;
A
#
# COMPACT_ATOMS: atom_id res chain seq x y z
N MET A 1 3.22 7.33 13.52
CA MET A 1 3.99 6.70 12.43
C MET A 1 4.22 5.19 12.65
N ALA A 2 4.58 4.73 13.86
CA ALA A 2 4.88 3.30 14.13
C ALA A 2 3.78 2.29 13.73
N TRP A 3 2.51 2.68 13.81
CA TRP A 3 1.38 1.84 13.42
C TRP A 3 1.28 1.61 11.91
N LEU A 4 1.65 2.59 11.08
CA LEU A 4 1.66 2.44 9.62
C LEU A 4 2.75 1.47 9.16
N THR A 5 3.91 1.50 9.82
CA THR A 5 5.00 0.56 9.53
C THR A 5 4.66 -0.87 9.95
N ALA A 6 3.91 -1.04 11.05
CA ALA A 6 3.42 -2.36 11.47
C ALA A 6 2.44 -2.95 10.45
N LEU A 7 1.50 -2.13 9.96
CA LEU A 7 0.54 -2.51 8.92
C LEU A 7 1.25 -3.01 7.65
N VAL A 8 2.23 -2.25 7.15
CA VAL A 8 3.03 -2.63 5.97
C VAL A 8 3.73 -3.98 6.20
N THR A 9 4.22 -4.24 7.41
CA THR A 9 4.90 -5.50 7.74
C THR A 9 3.95 -6.70 7.73
N VAL A 10 2.75 -6.58 8.29
CA VAL A 10 1.73 -7.64 8.28
C VAL A 10 1.34 -8.01 6.85
N LEU A 11 1.09 -7.00 6.02
CA LEU A 11 0.74 -7.19 4.61
C LEU A 11 1.86 -7.83 3.82
N ARG A 12 3.11 -7.45 4.09
CA ARG A 12 4.27 -8.08 3.47
C ARG A 12 4.33 -9.58 3.74
N ASN A 13 4.03 -10.00 4.97
CA ASN A 13 3.99 -11.43 5.33
C ASN A 13 2.82 -12.16 4.65
N PHE A 14 1.67 -11.50 4.50
CA PHE A 14 0.51 -12.08 3.82
C PHE A 14 0.73 -12.26 2.31
N LEU A 15 1.46 -11.36 1.66
CA LEU A 15 1.71 -11.40 0.21
C LEU A 15 2.94 -12.21 -0.20
N ALA A 16 3.82 -12.56 0.74
CA ALA A 16 5.01 -13.38 0.49
C ALA A 16 4.76 -14.74 -0.22
N PRO A 17 3.67 -15.50 0.04
CA PRO A 17 3.44 -16.79 -0.61
C PRO A 17 2.86 -16.70 -2.04
N LEU A 18 2.50 -15.51 -2.53
CA LEU A 18 1.84 -15.35 -3.83
C LEU A 18 2.81 -15.57 -5.02
N PRO A 19 2.31 -15.96 -6.21
CA PRO A 19 3.15 -16.05 -7.41
C PRO A 19 3.77 -14.69 -7.71
N HIS A 20 5.01 -14.67 -8.18
CA HIS A 20 5.78 -13.44 -8.34
C HIS A 20 5.95 -13.06 -9.80
N LEU A 21 5.90 -11.76 -10.08
CA LEU A 21 6.17 -11.24 -11.43
C LEU A 21 7.67 -11.33 -11.77
N PRO A 22 8.01 -11.60 -13.05
CA PRO A 22 9.40 -11.66 -13.49
C PRO A 22 10.05 -10.28 -13.42
N THR A 23 11.22 -10.22 -12.79
CA THR A 23 11.98 -8.97 -12.56
C THR A 23 12.36 -8.25 -13.85
N LYS A 24 12.50 -8.98 -14.97
CA LYS A 24 12.76 -8.44 -16.30
C LYS A 24 11.68 -7.45 -16.75
N ILE A 25 10.42 -7.67 -16.36
CA ILE A 25 9.29 -6.79 -16.69
C ILE A 25 9.22 -5.59 -15.73
N LEU A 26 9.49 -5.81 -14.44
CA LEU A 26 9.39 -4.77 -13.43
C LEU A 26 10.51 -3.72 -13.50
N ARG A 27 11.73 -4.13 -13.87
CA ARG A 27 12.91 -3.25 -13.91
C ARG A 27 12.76 -2.03 -14.82
N PRO A 28 12.28 -2.15 -16.08
CA PRO A 28 12.03 -0.98 -16.93
C PRO A 28 10.86 -0.12 -16.44
N LEU A 29 9.98 -0.63 -15.56
CA LEU A 29 8.88 0.15 -14.98
C LEU A 29 9.31 1.05 -13.81
N VAL A 30 10.46 0.78 -13.19
CA VAL A 30 10.93 1.55 -12.01
C VAL A 30 11.08 3.05 -12.28
N PRO A 31 11.61 3.53 -13.43
CA PRO A 31 11.68 4.95 -13.73
C PRO A 31 10.30 5.61 -13.86
N TYR A 32 9.30 4.89 -14.37
CA TYR A 32 7.93 5.39 -14.50
C TYR A 32 7.19 5.45 -13.16
N LEU A 33 7.69 4.75 -12.14
CA LEU A 33 7.09 4.69 -10.82
C LEU A 33 7.09 6.04 -10.10
N SER A 34 8.15 6.84 -10.28
CA SER A 34 8.22 8.20 -9.74
C SER A 34 7.12 9.07 -10.35
N TRP A 35 6.95 9.03 -11.68
CA TRP A 35 5.88 9.75 -12.37
C TRP A 35 4.50 9.28 -11.92
N TYR A 36 4.29 7.97 -11.80
CA TYR A 36 3.04 7.44 -11.24
C TYR A 36 2.73 8.02 -9.85
N VAL A 37 3.72 8.03 -8.95
CA VAL A 37 3.58 8.58 -7.59
C VAL A 37 3.27 10.07 -7.61
N PHE A 38 3.90 10.84 -8.50
CA PHE A 38 3.60 12.25 -8.67
C PHE A 38 2.17 12.49 -9.17
N LEU A 39 1.76 11.81 -10.25
CA LEU A 39 0.41 11.93 -10.80
C LEU A 39 -0.63 11.53 -9.76
N ARG A 40 -0.35 10.47 -9.00
CA ARG A 40 -1.24 10.02 -7.93
C ARG A 40 -1.37 11.06 -6.83
N GLY A 41 -0.26 11.70 -6.44
CA GLY A 41 -0.26 12.81 -5.49
C GLY A 41 -1.12 13.98 -5.99
N LEU A 42 -0.94 14.37 -7.25
CA LEU A 42 -1.72 15.45 -7.89
C LEU A 42 -3.22 15.13 -7.92
N VAL A 43 -3.60 13.93 -8.37
CA VAL A 43 -5.00 13.48 -8.40
C VAL A 43 -5.60 13.52 -7.00
N GLN A 44 -4.85 13.13 -5.97
CA GLN A 44 -5.36 13.13 -4.60
C GLN A 44 -5.57 14.56 -4.06
N VAL A 45 -4.69 15.50 -4.39
CA VAL A 45 -4.88 16.92 -4.04
C VAL A 45 -6.11 17.49 -4.74
N ILE A 46 -6.27 17.25 -6.04
CA ILE A 46 -7.45 17.71 -6.80
C ILE A 46 -8.73 17.11 -6.23
N THR A 47 -8.72 15.81 -5.91
CA THR A 47 -9.85 15.12 -5.28
C THR A 47 -10.18 15.76 -3.94
N GLY A 48 -9.17 16.03 -3.11
CA GLY A 48 -9.38 16.65 -1.81
C GLY A 48 -9.92 18.08 -1.88
N LEU A 49 -9.44 18.89 -2.83
CA LEU A 49 -9.98 20.22 -3.10
C LEU A 49 -11.45 20.16 -3.56
N ARG A 50 -11.78 19.21 -4.44
CA ARG A 50 -13.16 18.97 -4.88
C ARG A 50 -14.05 18.60 -3.70
N ASP A 51 -13.62 17.67 -2.84
CA ASP A 51 -14.42 17.21 -1.70
C ASP A 51 -14.63 18.34 -0.67
N ILE A 52 -13.64 19.20 -0.44
CA ILE A 52 -13.80 20.43 0.38
C ILE A 52 -14.81 21.38 -0.27
N SER A 53 -14.70 21.63 -1.57
CA SER A 53 -15.64 22.49 -2.31
C SER A 53 -17.08 21.97 -2.22
N TRP A 54 -17.26 20.65 -2.31
CA TRP A 54 -18.56 20.00 -2.12
C TRP A 54 -19.07 20.23 -0.69
N GLY A 55 -18.26 19.95 0.34
CA GLY A 55 -18.66 20.17 1.73
C GLY A 55 -19.09 21.61 2.04
N LEU A 56 -18.43 22.61 1.44
CA LEU A 56 -18.81 24.02 1.56
C LEU A 56 -20.09 24.35 0.79
N ARG A 57 -20.30 23.78 -0.40
CA ARG A 57 -21.48 24.01 -1.25
C ARG A 57 -22.74 23.31 -0.72
N TYR A 58 -22.62 22.14 -0.09
CA TYR A 58 -23.78 21.48 0.55
C TYR A 58 -24.27 22.20 1.80
N ARG A 59 -23.45 23.10 2.38
CA ARG A 59 -23.89 23.97 3.47
C ARG A 59 -24.95 25.00 3.02
N THR A 60 -25.04 25.28 1.72
CA THR A 60 -26.03 26.19 1.12
C THR A 60 -27.18 25.47 0.40
N LEU A 61 -27.19 24.13 0.35
CA LEU A 61 -28.31 23.39 -0.24
C LEU A 61 -29.53 23.40 0.70
N PRO A 62 -30.76 23.54 0.16
CA PRO A 62 -31.97 23.48 0.97
C PRO A 62 -32.09 22.14 1.70
N TYR A 63 -32.52 22.22 2.96
CA TYR A 63 -32.61 21.13 3.96
C TYR A 63 -33.18 19.80 3.42
N ILE A 64 -34.07 19.87 2.42
CA ILE A 64 -34.74 18.74 1.78
C ILE A 64 -33.76 17.78 1.08
N LEU A 65 -32.68 18.28 0.47
CA LEU A 65 -31.62 17.44 -0.12
C LEU A 65 -30.64 16.90 0.94
N ALA A 66 -30.44 17.63 2.04
CA ALA A 66 -29.60 17.21 3.16
C ALA A 66 -30.25 16.05 3.95
N THR A 67 -31.58 15.98 4.00
CA THR A 67 -32.30 14.83 4.58
C THR A 67 -32.23 13.56 3.72
N LEU A 68 -31.99 13.67 2.41
CA LEU A 68 -31.89 12.52 1.51
C LEU A 68 -30.51 11.83 1.56
N ILE A 69 -29.47 12.60 1.90
CA ILE A 69 -28.08 12.14 2.04
C ILE A 69 -27.69 12.47 3.48
N ASN A 70 -27.96 11.54 4.40
CA ASN A 70 -27.73 11.68 5.85
C ASN A 70 -26.23 11.71 6.25
N VAL A 71 -25.40 12.42 5.50
CA VAL A 71 -23.95 12.54 5.68
C VAL A 71 -23.63 14.01 6.00
N PRO A 72 -23.16 14.31 7.22
CA PRO A 72 -22.84 15.68 7.60
C PRO A 72 -21.85 16.37 6.62
N PRO A 73 -22.09 17.63 6.19
CA PRO A 73 -21.22 18.35 5.26
C PRO A 73 -19.75 18.46 5.72
N TRP A 74 -19.52 18.51 7.02
CA TRP A 74 -18.17 18.58 7.60
C TRP A 74 -17.33 17.31 7.34
N LEU A 75 -17.97 16.15 7.15
CA LEU A 75 -17.26 14.91 6.82
C LEU A 75 -16.58 14.99 5.45
N TYR A 76 -17.18 15.70 4.49
CA TYR A 76 -16.57 15.94 3.18
C TYR A 76 -15.34 16.84 3.27
N VAL A 77 -15.41 17.87 4.13
CA VAL A 77 -14.26 18.76 4.39
C VAL A 77 -13.12 17.98 5.04
N LEU A 78 -13.42 17.12 6.03
CA LEU A 78 -12.42 16.27 6.67
C LEU A 78 -11.81 15.26 5.68
N ALA A 79 -12.65 14.59 4.88
CA ALA A 79 -12.18 13.65 3.85
C ALA A 79 -11.28 14.33 2.81
N GLY A 80 -11.62 15.58 2.44
CA GLY A 80 -10.82 16.36 1.52
C GLY A 80 -9.49 16.81 2.11
N ALA A 81 -9.46 17.25 3.37
CA ALA A 81 -8.23 17.59 4.08
C ALA A 81 -7.28 16.38 4.21
N LEU A 82 -7.83 15.21 4.57
CA LEU A 82 -7.07 13.96 4.63
C LEU A 82 -6.53 13.55 3.25
N SER A 83 -7.31 13.73 2.19
CA SER A 83 -6.88 13.47 0.82
C SER A 83 -5.71 14.37 0.41
N ILE A 84 -5.76 15.67 0.70
CA ILE A 84 -4.65 16.58 0.42
C ILE A 84 -3.40 16.15 1.20
N ALA A 85 -3.54 15.79 2.49
CA ALA A 85 -2.41 15.32 3.30
C ALA A 85 -1.76 14.06 2.71
N VAL A 86 -2.57 13.12 2.21
CA VAL A 86 -2.06 11.94 1.48
C VAL A 86 -1.35 12.35 0.19
N GLY A 87 -1.90 13.30 -0.58
CA GLY A 87 -1.25 13.83 -1.78
C GLY A 87 0.14 14.40 -1.52
N VAL A 88 0.29 15.14 -0.41
CA VAL A 88 1.60 15.64 0.06
C VAL A 88 2.55 14.50 0.41
N LEU A 89 2.07 13.41 1.02
CA LEU A 89 2.90 12.22 1.29
C LEU A 89 3.38 11.56 -0.01
N TYR A 90 2.54 11.50 -1.05
CA TYR A 90 2.95 11.01 -2.37
C TYR A 90 4.04 11.91 -2.99
N PHE A 91 3.91 13.24 -2.90
CA PHE A 91 4.98 14.13 -3.37
C PHE A 91 6.29 13.98 -2.59
N LYS A 92 6.23 13.73 -1.27
CA LYS A 92 7.42 13.40 -0.48
C LYS A 92 8.10 12.11 -0.93
N ALA A 93 7.34 11.17 -1.49
CA ALA A 93 7.89 9.92 -2.03
C ALA A 93 8.53 10.12 -3.43
N PHE A 94 8.06 11.09 -4.22
CA PHE A 94 8.52 11.34 -5.59
C PHE A 94 10.04 11.59 -5.69
N ALA A 95 10.54 12.62 -4.98
CA ALA A 95 11.95 13.01 -5.05
C ALA A 95 12.92 11.85 -4.71
N PRO A 96 12.74 11.10 -3.61
CA PRO A 96 13.61 9.96 -3.30
C PRO A 96 13.38 8.74 -4.22
N LEU A 97 12.24 8.60 -4.90
CA LEU A 97 12.02 7.54 -5.91
C LEU A 97 12.73 7.85 -7.24
N ALA A 98 12.88 9.13 -7.59
CA ALA A 98 13.60 9.55 -8.78
C ALA A 98 15.12 9.35 -8.64
N ASP A 99 15.68 9.55 -7.45
CA ASP A 99 17.10 9.35 -7.16
C ASP A 99 17.43 7.88 -6.89
N GLU A 100 18.31 7.29 -7.73
CA GLU A 100 18.71 5.89 -7.63
C GLU A 100 19.28 5.51 -6.25
N ARG A 101 20.01 6.42 -5.60
CA ARG A 101 20.62 6.16 -4.29
C ARG A 101 19.61 6.17 -3.15
N ARG A 102 18.48 6.86 -3.33
CA ARG A 102 17.44 7.03 -2.29
C ARG A 102 16.17 6.24 -2.58
N ARG A 103 16.12 5.46 -3.67
CA ARG A 103 14.94 4.65 -4.06
C ARG A 103 14.35 3.80 -2.94
N ALA A 104 15.18 3.24 -2.06
CA ALA A 104 14.70 2.46 -0.91
C ALA A 104 13.87 3.31 0.07
N SER A 105 14.35 4.52 0.40
CA SER A 105 13.58 5.47 1.22
C SER A 105 12.34 6.00 0.51
N GLY A 106 12.42 6.20 -0.82
CA GLY A 106 11.27 6.64 -1.61
C GLY A 106 10.17 5.58 -1.68
N TRP A 107 10.55 4.31 -1.79
CA TRP A 107 9.60 3.20 -1.68
C TRP A 107 8.91 3.15 -0.32
N GLN A 108 9.64 3.34 0.79
CA GLN A 108 9.03 3.39 2.13
C GLN A 108 8.05 4.56 2.27
N ALA A 109 8.41 5.74 1.75
CA ALA A 109 7.52 6.89 1.73
C ALA A 109 6.27 6.61 0.89
N TRP A 110 6.41 5.95 -0.27
CA TRP A 110 5.28 5.56 -1.11
C TRP A 110 4.37 4.54 -0.44
N ALA A 111 4.94 3.49 0.16
CA ALA A 111 4.18 2.50 0.92
C ALA A 111 3.44 3.15 2.10
N THR A 112 4.07 4.12 2.78
CA THR A 112 3.41 4.86 3.87
C THR A 112 2.27 5.74 3.34
N ALA A 113 2.49 6.46 2.23
CA ALA A 113 1.47 7.29 1.61
C ALA A 113 0.26 6.48 1.16
N ALA A 114 0.51 5.31 0.57
CA ALA A 114 -0.54 4.44 0.10
C ALA A 114 -1.28 3.72 1.25
N ALA A 115 -0.60 3.43 2.37
CA ALA A 115 -1.25 2.93 3.58
C ALA A 115 -2.20 3.99 4.18
N ALA A 116 -1.76 5.25 4.21
CA ALA A 116 -2.60 6.37 4.60
C ALA A 116 -3.80 6.53 3.65
N LEU A 117 -3.60 6.38 2.33
CA LEU A 117 -4.69 6.39 1.36
C LEU A 117 -5.72 5.29 1.63
N THR A 118 -5.28 4.07 1.95
CA THR A 118 -6.16 2.97 2.31
C THR A 118 -7.04 3.33 3.51
N LEU A 119 -6.47 3.94 4.54
CA LEU A 119 -7.23 4.37 5.72
C LEU A 119 -8.29 5.42 5.37
N VAL A 120 -7.93 6.40 4.55
CA VAL A 120 -8.90 7.42 4.07
C VAL A 120 -10.00 6.77 3.24
N LYS A 121 -9.67 5.80 2.39
CA LYS A 121 -10.66 5.07 1.59
C LYS A 121 -11.53 4.14 2.43
N LEU A 122 -10.98 3.51 3.47
CA LEU A 122 -11.74 2.70 4.42
C LEU A 122 -12.77 3.56 5.18
N TYR A 123 -12.35 4.74 5.64
CA TYR A 123 -13.25 5.74 6.22
C TYR A 123 -14.38 6.12 5.26
N ASN A 124 -14.06 6.37 3.98
CA ASN A 124 -15.09 6.67 2.97
C ASN A 124 -16.01 5.48 2.66
N VAL A 125 -15.52 4.25 2.71
CA VAL A 125 -16.35 3.04 2.51
C VAL A 125 -17.37 2.90 3.65
N ILE A 126 -16.94 3.10 4.90
CA ILE A 126 -17.79 2.96 6.08
C ILE A 126 -18.86 4.06 6.12
N LEU A 127 -18.50 5.30 5.79
CA LEU A 127 -19.39 6.45 5.99
C LEU A 127 -20.17 6.89 4.74
N ILE A 128 -19.62 6.67 3.54
CA ILE A 128 -20.17 7.18 2.27
C ILE A 128 -20.70 6.02 1.40
N HIS A 129 -20.85 4.81 1.97
CA HIS A 129 -21.41 3.62 1.30
C HIS A 129 -20.74 3.28 -0.05
N HIS A 130 -19.42 3.50 -0.16
CA HIS A 130 -18.69 3.02 -1.32
C HIS A 130 -18.59 1.48 -1.31
N SER A 131 -18.62 0.87 -2.50
CA SER A 131 -18.57 -0.59 -2.64
C SER A 131 -17.32 -1.19 -1.97
N VAL A 132 -17.55 -1.96 -0.90
CA VAL A 132 -16.51 -2.68 -0.13
C VAL A 132 -15.72 -3.60 -1.05
N LEU A 133 -16.38 -4.25 -2.01
CA LEU A 133 -15.75 -5.16 -2.96
C LEU A 133 -14.69 -4.42 -3.80
N TRP A 134 -15.02 -3.22 -4.27
CA TRP A 134 -14.11 -2.45 -5.12
C TRP A 134 -12.91 -1.90 -4.34
N PHE A 135 -13.15 -1.52 -3.09
CA PHE A 135 -12.08 -1.17 -2.16
C PHE A 135 -11.14 -2.36 -1.93
N THR A 136 -11.66 -3.54 -1.58
CA THR A 136 -10.84 -4.72 -1.29
C THR A 136 -10.01 -5.14 -2.49
N LEU A 137 -10.59 -5.13 -3.69
CA LEU A 137 -9.86 -5.50 -4.91
C LEU A 137 -8.71 -4.51 -5.19
N THR A 138 -9.01 -3.21 -5.19
CA THR A 138 -7.99 -2.18 -5.48
C THR A 138 -6.90 -2.14 -4.41
N PHE A 139 -7.26 -2.41 -3.16
CA PHE A 139 -6.33 -2.58 -2.05
C PHE A 139 -5.38 -3.75 -2.27
N LEU A 140 -5.90 -4.95 -2.54
CA LEU A 140 -5.10 -6.16 -2.75
C LEU A 140 -4.15 -6.01 -3.95
N VAL A 141 -4.67 -5.53 -5.09
CA VAL A 141 -3.89 -5.35 -6.31
C VAL A 141 -2.81 -4.28 -6.11
N GLY A 142 -3.17 -3.14 -5.51
CA GLY A 142 -2.23 -2.05 -5.24
C GLY A 142 -1.10 -2.46 -4.30
N TRP A 143 -1.43 -3.19 -3.24
CA TRP A 143 -0.45 -3.73 -2.30
C TRP A 143 0.45 -4.79 -2.89
N TYR A 144 -0.11 -5.65 -3.74
CA TYR A 144 0.69 -6.64 -4.46
C TYR A 144 1.71 -5.98 -5.38
N LEU A 145 1.33 -4.93 -6.11
CA LEU A 145 2.26 -4.21 -6.97
C LEU A 145 3.38 -3.54 -6.15
N ILE A 146 3.04 -2.88 -5.04
CA ILE A 146 4.04 -2.22 -4.17
C ILE A 146 5.05 -3.24 -3.62
N PHE A 147 4.59 -4.43 -3.24
CA PHE A 147 5.46 -5.52 -2.83
C PHE A 147 6.36 -6.02 -3.97
N GLN A 148 5.84 -6.15 -5.20
CA GLN A 148 6.67 -6.54 -6.35
C GLN A 148 7.76 -5.53 -6.66
N PHE A 149 7.47 -4.22 -6.54
CA PHE A 149 8.46 -3.17 -6.72
C PHE A 149 9.50 -3.13 -5.59
N GLU A 150 9.12 -3.48 -4.35
CA GLU A 150 10.08 -3.62 -3.24
C GLU A 150 11.21 -4.58 -3.60
N ARG A 151 10.88 -5.73 -4.19
CA ARG A 151 11.86 -6.78 -4.52
C ARG A 151 12.91 -6.33 -5.53
N VAL A 152 12.52 -5.40 -6.40
CA VAL A 152 13.39 -4.84 -7.45
C VAL A 152 14.23 -3.70 -6.90
N ILE A 153 13.66 -2.89 -6.01
CA ILE A 153 14.30 -1.71 -5.42
C ILE A 153 15.24 -2.09 -4.27
N ASN A 154 14.89 -3.08 -3.45
CA ASN A 154 15.66 -3.53 -2.30
C ASN A 154 15.81 -5.07 -2.25
N PRO A 155 16.75 -5.64 -3.04
CA PRO A 155 16.95 -7.08 -3.09
C PRO A 155 17.46 -7.69 -1.76
N LYS A 156 18.13 -6.90 -0.91
CA LYS A 156 18.71 -7.36 0.37
C LYS A 156 17.65 -7.74 1.40
N THR A 157 16.51 -7.03 1.44
CA THR A 157 15.39 -7.31 2.36
C THR A 157 14.61 -8.57 1.96
N THR A 158 14.75 -9.04 0.71
CA THR A 158 14.04 -10.23 0.19
C THR A 158 14.87 -11.50 0.36
N ALA A 159 16.20 -11.41 0.26
CA ALA A 159 17.12 -12.54 0.43
C ALA A 159 17.07 -13.15 1.85
N ASN A 160 16.87 -12.33 2.89
CA ASN A 160 16.70 -12.82 4.27
C ASN A 160 15.36 -13.55 4.49
N HIS A 161 14.28 -13.12 3.82
CA HIS A 161 12.97 -13.77 3.93
C HIS A 161 12.90 -15.08 3.14
N GLN A 162 13.53 -15.15 1.96
CA GLN A 162 13.66 -16.41 1.20
C GLN A 162 14.51 -17.45 1.95
N ARG A 163 15.53 -17.03 2.70
CA ARG A 163 16.29 -17.91 3.61
C ARG A 163 15.47 -18.41 4.79
N SER A 164 14.57 -17.58 5.33
CA SER A 164 13.66 -17.97 6.41
C SER A 164 12.65 -19.03 5.95
N SER A 165 12.03 -18.85 4.78
CA SER A 165 11.09 -19.81 4.20
C SER A 165 11.75 -21.13 3.72
N ARG A 166 13.03 -21.11 3.34
CA ARG A 166 13.80 -22.34 3.00
C ARG A 166 14.30 -23.12 4.22
N ARG A 167 14.17 -22.61 5.44
CA ARG A 167 14.48 -23.36 6.67
C ARG A 167 13.29 -24.19 7.14
N HIS A 168 12.71 -25.01 6.26
CA HIS A 168 12.19 -26.30 6.72
C HIS A 168 13.37 -27.27 6.66
N PRO A 169 13.86 -27.79 7.80
CA PRO A 169 14.85 -28.84 7.74
C PRO A 169 14.16 -30.03 7.09
N LYS A 170 14.59 -30.40 5.88
CA LYS A 170 14.44 -31.79 5.44
C LYS A 170 15.17 -32.61 6.50
N GLN A 171 14.41 -33.14 7.48
CA GLN A 171 14.89 -34.20 8.33
C GLN A 171 15.28 -35.34 7.39
N LYS A 172 16.58 -35.46 7.16
CA LYS A 172 17.17 -36.60 6.47
C LYS A 172 16.80 -37.82 7.33
N PRO A 173 16.09 -38.83 6.80
CA PRO A 173 15.79 -40.02 7.58
C PRO A 173 17.14 -40.62 8.00
N ARG A 174 17.40 -40.68 9.32
CA ARG A 174 18.53 -41.44 9.86
C ARG A 174 18.23 -42.91 9.55
N SER A 175 18.92 -43.46 8.56
CA SER A 175 18.96 -44.91 8.37
C SER A 175 19.41 -45.57 9.67
N PRO A 176 18.71 -46.61 10.17
CA PRO A 176 19.13 -47.35 11.34
C PRO A 176 20.46 -48.06 11.05
N LYS A 177 21.46 -47.84 11.91
CA LYS A 177 22.71 -48.62 11.87
C LYS A 177 22.37 -50.03 12.37
N LEU A 178 22.62 -51.03 11.53
CA LEU A 178 22.60 -52.44 11.96
C LEU A 178 23.66 -52.65 13.07
N PRO A 179 23.34 -53.43 14.12
CA PRO A 179 24.30 -53.83 15.12
C PRO A 179 25.37 -54.74 14.49
N LYS A 180 26.64 -54.40 14.71
CA LYS A 180 27.75 -55.29 14.38
C LYS A 180 27.75 -56.43 15.39
N THR A 181 27.55 -57.64 14.89
CA THR A 181 27.81 -58.90 15.58
C THR A 181 29.24 -58.88 16.13
N GLN A 182 29.39 -59.09 17.44
CA GLN A 182 30.66 -59.45 18.04
C GLN A 182 30.58 -60.93 18.42
N VAL A 183 31.50 -61.68 17.80
CA VAL A 183 32.10 -63.00 18.16
C VAL A 183 31.14 -64.10 18.59
#